data_AF-A0A928MUP8-F1
#
_entry.id   AF-A0A928MUP8-F1
#
_cell.length_a   1.000
_cell.length_b   1.000
_cell.length_c   1.000
_cell.angle_alpha   90.00
_cell.angle_beta   90.00
_cell.angle_gamma   90.00
#
_symmetry.space_group_name_H-M   'P 1'
#
loop_
_entity.id
_entity.type
_entity.pdbx_description
1 polymer ?
#
loop_
_entity_poly.entity_id
_entity_poly.type
_entity_poly.pdbx_seq_one_letter_code
_entity_poly.pdbx_strand_id
1 'polypeptide(L)'
;MKKRNVNKNVLKKILVLVLISVAAVVFINQFSRINYYNGQIKELEGKIAEQEQIGKELSDKQDVYSSKEHVEKIARDELGMLRANEKVYIDSNQQ
;
A
#
# COMPACT_ATOMS: atom_id res chain seq x y z
N MET A 1 30.59 60.83 20.44
CA MET A 1 30.07 59.60 19.81
C MET A 1 30.37 59.65 18.31
N LYS A 2 31.17 58.72 17.76
CA LYS A 2 31.66 58.75 16.37
C LYS A 2 30.63 58.11 15.43
N LYS A 3 29.98 58.91 14.58
CA LYS A 3 28.95 58.46 13.62
C LYS A 3 29.66 57.67 12.49
N ARG A 4 29.52 56.34 12.47
CA ARG A 4 30.07 55.49 11.40
C ARG A 4 29.25 55.71 10.12
N ASN A 5 29.86 56.32 9.11
CA ASN A 5 29.28 56.42 7.78
C ASN A 5 29.39 55.06 7.09
N VAL A 6 28.26 54.35 7.01
CA VAL A 6 28.19 53.04 6.36
C VAL A 6 28.11 53.26 4.86
N ASN A 7 29.03 52.64 4.11
CA ASN A 7 29.08 52.80 2.65
C ASN A 7 27.87 52.10 2.00
N LYS A 8 27.16 52.78 1.09
CA LYS A 8 25.91 52.27 0.47
C LYS A 8 26.09 50.91 -0.23
N ASN A 9 27.28 50.65 -0.76
CA ASN A 9 27.61 49.36 -1.39
C ASN A 9 27.71 48.21 -0.39
N VAL A 10 28.15 48.48 0.85
CA VAL A 10 28.19 47.49 1.94
C VAL A 10 26.76 47.18 2.39
N LEU A 11 25.90 48.21 2.48
CA LEU A 11 24.49 48.02 2.82
C LEU A 11 23.74 47.15 1.80
N LYS A 12 23.98 47.37 0.49
CA LYS A 12 23.42 46.52 -0.59
C LYS A 12 23.87 45.07 -0.48
N LYS A 13 25.15 44.82 -0.20
CA LYS A 13 25.67 43.45 -0.01
C LYS A 13 25.02 42.76 1.19
N ILE A 14 24.85 43.48 2.31
CA ILE A 14 24.16 42.94 3.49
C ILE A 14 22.71 42.61 3.16
N LEU A 15 22.00 43.48 2.44
CA LEU A 15 20.62 43.23 2.04
C LEU A 15 20.48 41.94 1.21
N VAL A 16 21.37 41.75 0.23
CA VAL A 16 21.40 40.53 -0.58
C VAL A 16 21.70 39.31 0.28
N LEU A 17 22.62 39.42 1.23
CA LEU A 17 23.01 38.32 2.11
C LEU A 17 21.85 37.91 3.03
N VAL A 18 21.05 38.87 3.51
CA VAL A 18 19.82 38.60 4.28
C VAL A 18 18.76 37.92 3.42
N LEU A 19 18.59 38.33 2.16
CA LEU A 19 17.63 37.66 1.26
C LEU A 19 18.04 36.21 0.99
N ILE A 20 19.34 35.97 0.77
CA ILE A 20 19.87 34.62 0.55
C ILE A 20 19.69 33.77 1.81
N SER A 21 19.92 34.31 3.01
CA SER A 21 19.77 33.53 4.24
C SER A 21 18.31 33.13 4.49
N VAL A 22 17.35 34.03 4.25
CA VAL A 22 15.92 33.71 4.34
C VAL A 22 15.54 32.63 3.33
N ALA A 23 15.98 32.77 2.07
CA ALA A 23 15.73 31.76 1.05
C ALA A 23 16.32 30.40 1.46
N ALA A 24 17.56 30.37 1.93
CA ALA A 24 18.22 29.14 2.37
C ALA A 24 17.45 28.42 3.49
N VAL A 25 16.97 29.14 4.50
CA VAL A 25 16.15 28.57 5.58
C VAL A 25 14.85 27.97 5.04
N VAL A 26 14.18 28.69 4.13
CA VAL A 26 12.94 28.21 3.50
C VAL A 26 13.21 26.94 2.67
N PHE A 27 14.28 26.91 1.88
CA PHE A 27 14.67 25.74 1.08
C PHE A 27 15.00 24.52 1.93
N ILE A 28 15.75 24.67 3.03
CA ILE A 28 16.10 23.56 3.93
C ILE A 28 14.83 22.94 4.55
N ASN A 29 13.91 23.78 5.03
CA ASN A 29 12.65 23.31 5.60
C ASN A 29 11.75 22.62 4.57
N GLN A 30 11.72 23.12 3.33
CA GLN A 30 10.97 22.47 2.25
C GLN A 30 11.59 21.13 1.84
N PHE A 31 12.92 21.03 1.79
CA PHE A 31 13.61 19.79 1.42
C PHE A 31 13.29 18.64 2.38
N SER A 32 13.27 18.91 3.68
CA SER A 32 12.91 17.89 4.69
C SER A 32 11.46 17.42 4.55
N ARG A 33 10.51 18.35 4.31
CA ARG A 33 9.11 17.99 4.05
C ARG A 33 8.95 17.10 2.83
N ILE A 34 9.62 17.43 1.73
CA ILE A 34 9.55 16.65 0.50
C ILE A 34 10.01 15.21 0.76
N ASN A 35 11.13 15.03 1.44
CA ASN A 35 11.63 13.69 1.76
C ASN A 35 10.69 12.93 2.70
N TYR A 36 10.10 13.60 3.69
CA TYR A 36 9.12 13.00 4.58
C TYR A 36 7.85 12.54 3.83
N TYR A 37 7.30 13.38 2.95
CA TYR A 37 6.14 13.02 2.14
C TYR A 37 6.45 11.92 1.13
N ASN A 38 7.61 11.94 0.48
CA ASN A 38 8.04 10.87 -0.41
C ASN A 38 8.18 9.53 0.33
N GLY A 39 8.67 9.55 1.58
CA GLY A 39 8.70 8.37 2.43
C GLY A 39 7.31 7.81 2.72
N GLN A 40 6.36 8.67 3.09
CA GLN A 40 4.97 8.26 3.33
C GLN A 40 4.27 7.73 2.08
N ILE A 41 4.51 8.36 0.92
CA ILE A 41 3.97 7.88 -0.37
C ILE A 41 4.47 6.45 -0.62
N LYS A 42 5.78 6.22 -0.49
CA LYS A 42 6.37 4.90 -0.70
C LYS A 42 5.82 3.84 0.26
N GLU A 43 5.59 4.21 1.52
CA GLU A 43 4.97 3.32 2.51
C GLU A 43 3.52 2.97 2.13
N LEU A 44 2.72 3.97 1.74
CA LEU A 44 1.34 3.78 1.33
C LEU A 44 1.23 2.97 0.05
N GLU A 45 2.08 3.23 -0.95
CA GLU A 45 2.17 2.43 -2.18
C GLU A 45 2.50 0.96 -1.87
N GLY A 46 3.42 0.71 -0.92
CA GLY A 46 3.72 -0.64 -0.45
C GLY A 46 2.50 -1.34 0.15
N LYS A 47 1.74 -0.65 1.00
CA LYS A 47 0.51 -1.18 1.60
C LYS A 47 -0.58 -1.45 0.56
N ILE A 48 -0.71 -0.58 -0.44
CA ILE A 48 -1.66 -0.78 -1.54
C ILE A 48 -1.27 -2.03 -2.33
N ALA A 49 0.00 -2.18 -2.71
CA ALA A 49 0.46 -3.36 -3.45
C ALA A 49 0.25 -4.66 -2.67
N GLU A 50 0.52 -4.65 -1.35
CA GLU A 50 0.26 -5.80 -0.48
C GLU A 50 -1.23 -6.14 -0.44
N GLN A 51 -2.10 -5.15 -0.25
CA GLN A 51 -3.55 -5.35 -0.22
C GLN A 51 -4.10 -5.82 -1.58
N GLU A 52 -3.58 -5.32 -2.69
CA GLU A 52 -3.95 -5.78 -4.02
C GLU A 52 -3.53 -7.24 -4.24
N GLN A 53 -2.35 -7.63 -3.77
CA GLN A 53 -1.90 -9.03 -3.83
C GLN A 53 -2.82 -9.93 -2.98
N ILE A 54 -3.13 -9.53 -1.75
CA ILE A 54 -4.07 -10.27 -0.89
C ILE A 54 -5.44 -10.37 -1.56
N GLY A 55 -5.92 -9.29 -2.15
CA GLY A 55 -7.20 -9.26 -2.88
C GLY A 55 -7.22 -10.26 -4.04
N LYS A 56 -6.14 -10.34 -4.84
CA LYS A 56 -6.00 -11.33 -5.90
C LYS A 56 -5.97 -12.75 -5.35
N GLU A 57 -5.16 -13.01 -4.33
CA GLU A 57 -5.08 -14.35 -3.73
C GLU A 57 -6.43 -14.81 -3.14
N LEU A 58 -7.21 -13.90 -2.56
CA LEU A 58 -8.55 -14.19 -2.06
C LEU A 58 -9.54 -14.43 -3.20
N SER A 59 -9.47 -13.67 -4.29
CA SER A 59 -10.29 -13.89 -5.48
C SER A 59 -9.99 -15.24 -6.11
N ASP A 60 -8.71 -15.57 -6.29
CA ASP A 60 -8.29 -16.86 -6.87
C ASP A 60 -8.76 -18.02 -5.98
N LYS A 61 -8.63 -17.88 -4.65
CA LYS A 61 -9.18 -18.86 -3.70
C LYS A 61 -10.69 -18.94 -3.82
N GLN A 62 -11.40 -17.81 -3.88
CA GLN A 62 -12.85 -17.79 -4.01
C GLN A 62 -13.31 -18.50 -5.28
N ASP A 63 -12.64 -18.29 -6.41
CA ASP A 63 -12.94 -18.97 -7.67
C ASP A 63 -12.70 -20.48 -7.57
N VAL A 64 -11.65 -20.90 -6.86
CA VAL A 64 -11.39 -22.32 -6.57
C VAL A 64 -12.45 -22.92 -5.64
N TYR A 65 -12.81 -22.25 -4.54
CA TYR A 65 -13.80 -22.72 -3.57
C TYR A 65 -15.23 -22.71 -4.15
N SER A 66 -15.54 -21.77 -5.03
CA SER A 66 -16.84 -21.67 -5.71
C SER A 66 -16.91 -22.48 -7.00
N SER A 67 -15.81 -23.10 -7.43
CA SER A 67 -15.81 -24.02 -8.56
C SER A 67 -16.76 -25.19 -8.31
N LYS A 68 -17.46 -25.62 -9.36
CA LYS A 68 -18.41 -26.74 -9.27
C LYS A 68 -17.78 -28.02 -8.74
N GLU A 69 -16.52 -28.27 -9.09
CA GLU A 69 -15.79 -29.46 -8.63
C GLU A 69 -15.48 -29.42 -7.13
N HIS A 70 -15.13 -28.25 -6.58
CA HIS A 70 -14.91 -28.12 -5.15
C HIS A 70 -16.20 -28.23 -4.35
N VAL A 71 -17.28 -27.59 -4.83
CA VAL A 71 -18.62 -27.69 -4.22
C VAL A 71 -19.15 -29.12 -4.28
N GLU A 72 -18.97 -29.81 -5.41
CA GLU A 72 -19.37 -31.21 -5.55
C GLU A 72 -18.56 -32.12 -4.62
N LYS A 73 -17.26 -31.88 -4.48
CA LYS A 73 -16.42 -32.64 -3.56
C LYS A 73 -16.87 -32.48 -2.10
N ILE A 74 -17.12 -31.25 -1.64
CA ILE A 74 -17.66 -31.02 -0.28
C ILE A 74 -19.04 -31.65 -0.12
N ALA A 75 -19.91 -31.56 -1.13
CA ALA A 75 -21.24 -32.16 -1.06
C ALA A 75 -21.17 -33.69 -0.95
N ARG A 76 -20.21 -34.35 -1.61
CA ARG A 76 -19.98 -35.79 -1.49
C ARG A 76 -19.35 -36.17 -0.16
N ASP A 77 -18.29 -35.45 0.24
CA ASP A 77 -17.46 -35.77 1.41
C ASP A 77 -18.20 -35.48 2.72
N GLU A 78 -18.84 -34.33 2.84
CA GLU A 78 -19.47 -33.86 4.09
C GLU A 78 -20.97 -34.16 4.15
N LEU A 79 -21.68 -34.06 3.01
CA LEU A 79 -23.14 -34.21 2.95
C LEU A 79 -23.60 -35.56 2.39
N GLY A 80 -22.67 -36.41 1.92
CA GLY A 80 -23.01 -37.68 1.28
C GLY A 80 -23.89 -37.53 0.03
N MET A 81 -23.94 -36.34 -0.57
CA MET A 81 -24.79 -36.04 -1.72
C MET A 81 -24.22 -36.69 -2.98
N LEU A 82 -25.12 -37.16 -3.84
CA LEU A 82 -24.80 -37.82 -5.10
C LEU A 82 -25.43 -37.06 -6.25
N ARG A 83 -24.90 -37.26 -7.46
CA ARG A 83 -25.56 -36.73 -8.66
C ARG A 83 -26.91 -37.42 -8.83
N ALA A 84 -27.88 -36.73 -9.45
CA ALA A 84 -29.24 -37.23 -9.63
C ALA A 84 -29.32 -38.59 -10.35
N ASN A 85 -28.27 -38.95 -11.10
CA ASN A 85 -28.13 -40.20 -11.84
C ASN A 85 -27.23 -41.26 -11.15
N GLU A 86 -26.75 -41.03 -9.93
CA GLU A 86 -25.94 -41.96 -9.15
C GLU A 86 -26.76 -42.61 -8.01
N LYS A 87 -26.52 -43.89 -7.71
CA LYS A 87 -27.16 -44.64 -6.62
C LYS A 87 -26.12 -45.42 -5.84
N VAL A 88 -26.18 -45.38 -4.51
CA VAL A 88 -25.33 -46.22 -3.65
C VAL A 88 -25.84 -47.66 -3.68
N TYR A 89 -24.97 -48.61 -4.01
CA TYR A 89 -25.20 -50.02 -3.77
C TYR A 89 -24.57 -50.39 -2.43
N ILE A 90 -25.41 -50.74 -1.45
CA ILE A 90 -24.97 -51.36 -0.20
C ILE A 90 -25.10 -52.87 -0.41
N ASP A 91 -23.97 -53.58 -0.43
CA ASP A 91 -23.98 -55.04 -0.52
C ASP A 91 -24.37 -55.63 0.84
N SER A 92 -25.57 -56.20 0.92
CA SER A 92 -26.13 -56.78 2.15
C SER A 92 -25.54 -58.16 2.49
N ASN A 93 -24.55 -58.66 1.76
CA ASN A 93 -23.98 -60.03 1.95
C ASN A 93 -22.88 -60.14 3.02
N GLN A 94 -22.70 -59.14 3.89
CA GLN A 94 -21.90 -59.31 5.10
C GLN A 94 -22.82 -59.53 6.31
N GLN A 95 -23.30 -60.76 6.47
CA GLN A 95 -23.85 -61.31 7.71
C GLN A 95 -22.97 -62.46 8.18
#